data_AF-R6Q8A0-F1
#
_entry.id   AF-R6Q8A0-F1
#
_cell.length_a   1.000
_cell.length_b   1.000
_cell.length_c   1.000
_cell.angle_alpha   90.00
_cell.angle_beta   90.00
_cell.angle_gamma   90.00
#
_symmetry.space_group_name_H-M   'P 1'
#
loop_
_entity.id
_entity.type
_entity.pdbx_description
1 polymer ?
#
loop_
_entity_poly.entity_id
_entity_poly.type
_entity_poly.pdbx_seq_one_letter_code
_entity_poly.pdbx_strand_id
1 'polypeptide(L)'
;MWGLIIGELALVFIISGAINRLSLTTATLLFIIYSVLNGAMLSSIFIIYEPMVIAKVFFITAGTFGAMAFYGYSTKRDLSSIGKILFMALIGLIIATVVNMFLKSPGFDYILSYIGVAIFIGLTAWDSQKIKQMLLMQPDMSEGAQKLALLGSLTLYLDFINLFLYLLRIFGSNRD
;
A
#
# COMPACT_ATOMS: atom_id res chain seq x y z
N MET A 1 15.02 -11.41 0.32
CA MET A 1 14.55 -10.01 0.42
C MET A 1 14.21 -9.38 -0.94
N TRP A 2 15.00 -9.54 -2.01
CA TRP A 2 14.74 -8.88 -3.31
C TRP A 2 13.56 -9.47 -4.13
N GLY A 3 13.36 -10.79 -4.11
CA GLY A 3 12.20 -11.41 -4.77
C GLY A 3 10.85 -11.08 -4.14
N LEU A 4 10.88 -10.71 -2.86
CA LEU A 4 9.74 -10.23 -2.08
C LEU A 4 9.31 -8.83 -2.56
N ILE A 5 10.28 -7.94 -2.79
CA ILE A 5 10.09 -6.58 -3.32
C ILE A 5 9.57 -6.60 -4.78
N ILE A 6 10.10 -7.52 -5.61
CA ILE A 6 9.66 -7.67 -7.01
C ILE A 6 8.22 -8.20 -7.08
N GLY A 7 7.88 -9.18 -6.25
CA GLY A 7 6.53 -9.71 -6.16
C GLY A 7 5.52 -8.65 -5.73
N GLU A 8 5.90 -7.83 -4.76
CA GLU A 8 5.06 -6.78 -4.17
C GLU A 8 4.81 -5.61 -5.13
N LEU A 9 5.84 -5.13 -5.83
CA LEU A 9 5.71 -4.07 -6.83
C LEU A 9 4.96 -4.53 -8.09
N ALA A 10 5.17 -5.77 -8.54
CA ALA A 10 4.42 -6.37 -9.65
C ALA A 10 2.94 -6.53 -9.29
N LEU A 11 2.63 -6.88 -8.04
CA LEU A 11 1.26 -7.04 -7.54
C LEU A 11 0.53 -5.72 -7.35
N VAL A 12 1.19 -4.67 -6.83
CA VAL A 12 0.63 -3.31 -6.79
C VAL A 12 0.29 -2.83 -8.20
N PHE A 13 1.10 -3.16 -9.21
CA PHE A 13 0.81 -2.84 -10.62
C PHE A 13 -0.39 -3.62 -11.18
N ILE A 14 -0.47 -4.92 -10.90
CA ILE A 14 -1.59 -5.77 -11.34
C ILE A 14 -2.89 -5.31 -10.68
N ILE A 15 -2.88 -5.03 -9.39
CA ILE A 15 -4.09 -4.66 -8.65
C ILE A 15 -4.49 -3.21 -8.96
N SER A 16 -3.58 -2.24 -8.86
CA SER A 16 -3.91 -0.82 -9.11
C SER A 16 -4.17 -0.50 -10.59
N GLY A 17 -3.52 -1.22 -11.51
CA GLY A 17 -3.74 -1.07 -12.96
C GLY A 17 -4.97 -1.82 -13.48
N ALA A 18 -5.32 -2.96 -12.88
CA ALA A 18 -6.45 -3.78 -13.34
C ALA A 18 -7.75 -3.58 -12.52
N ILE A 19 -7.73 -2.86 -11.39
CA ILE A 19 -8.91 -2.64 -10.53
C ILE A 19 -10.13 -2.06 -11.28
N ASN A 20 -9.90 -1.18 -12.26
CA ASN A 20 -10.97 -0.59 -13.07
C ASN A 20 -11.44 -1.51 -14.22
N ARG A 21 -10.75 -2.63 -14.48
CA ARG A 21 -11.00 -3.55 -15.60
C ARG A 21 -11.33 -5.00 -15.16
N LEU A 22 -11.26 -5.31 -13.87
CA LEU A 22 -11.45 -6.69 -13.37
C LEU A 22 -12.89 -6.97 -12.91
N SER A 23 -13.33 -8.20 -13.17
CA SER A 23 -14.57 -8.75 -12.60
C SER A 23 -14.46 -8.90 -11.07
N LEU A 24 -15.60 -8.92 -10.36
CA LEU A 24 -15.62 -9.09 -8.90
C LEU A 24 -14.86 -10.36 -8.47
N THR A 25 -15.16 -11.47 -9.14
CA THR A 25 -14.55 -12.78 -8.88
C THR A 25 -13.05 -12.78 -9.10
N THR A 26 -12.57 -12.13 -10.18
CA THR A 26 -11.12 -12.06 -10.45
C THR A 26 -10.40 -11.19 -9.42
N ALA A 27 -11.01 -10.08 -8.98
CA ALA A 27 -10.44 -9.24 -7.93
C ALA A 27 -10.36 -9.97 -6.58
N THR A 28 -11.41 -10.70 -6.20
CA THR A 28 -11.42 -11.52 -4.97
C THR A 28 -10.39 -12.64 -5.02
N LEU A 29 -10.22 -13.30 -6.17
CA LEU A 29 -9.29 -14.41 -6.33
C LEU A 29 -7.82 -13.92 -6.33
N LEU A 30 -7.56 -12.79 -6.98
CA LEU A 30 -6.26 -12.09 -6.89
C LEU A 30 -5.98 -11.61 -5.46
N PHE A 31 -6.98 -11.14 -4.71
CA PHE A 31 -6.83 -10.78 -3.30
C PHE A 31 -6.43 -11.97 -2.43
N ILE A 32 -7.09 -13.12 -2.57
CA ILE A 32 -6.77 -14.32 -1.81
C ILE A 32 -5.33 -14.78 -2.11
N ILE A 33 -4.95 -14.83 -3.38
CA ILE A 33 -3.59 -15.18 -3.80
C ILE A 33 -2.58 -14.15 -3.26
N TYR A 34 -2.90 -12.86 -3.31
CA TYR A 34 -2.07 -11.79 -2.78
C TYR A 34 -1.88 -11.89 -1.26
N SER A 35 -2.96 -12.07 -0.49
CA SER A 35 -2.89 -12.20 0.96
C SER A 35 -2.12 -13.44 1.40
N VAL A 36 -2.21 -14.55 0.65
CA VAL A 36 -1.42 -15.76 0.92
C VAL A 36 0.06 -15.53 0.61
N LEU A 37 0.39 -14.92 -0.53
CA LEU A 37 1.77 -14.59 -0.88
C LEU A 37 2.38 -13.58 0.09
N ASN A 38 1.62 -12.58 0.52
CA ASN A 38 2.03 -11.63 1.55
C ASN A 38 2.20 -12.30 2.90
N GLY A 39 1.31 -13.21 3.29
CA GLY A 39 1.46 -13.99 4.51
C GLY A 39 2.76 -14.79 4.52
N ALA A 40 3.10 -15.44 3.40
CA ALA A 40 4.36 -16.18 3.25
C ALA A 40 5.60 -15.26 3.18
N MET A 41 5.45 -14.06 2.63
CA MET A 41 6.49 -13.04 2.61
C MET A 41 6.73 -12.44 4.01
N LEU A 42 5.65 -12.12 4.73
CA LEU A 42 5.65 -11.64 6.11
C LEU A 42 6.13 -12.70 7.09
N SER A 43 5.93 -14.00 6.82
CA SER A 43 6.53 -15.06 7.65
C SER A 43 8.05 -15.01 7.61
N SER A 44 8.63 -14.60 6.48
CA SER A 44 10.09 -14.38 6.33
C SER A 44 10.59 -13.24 7.21
N ILE A 45 9.74 -12.23 7.48
CA ILE A 45 10.07 -11.08 8.32
C ILE A 45 10.28 -11.49 9.78
N PHE A 46 9.54 -12.47 10.30
CA PHE A 46 9.74 -13.00 11.66
C PHE A 46 11.08 -13.74 11.85
N ILE A 47 11.74 -14.11 10.75
CA ILE A 47 13.08 -14.72 10.77
C ILE A 47 14.17 -13.65 10.71
N ILE A 48 13.91 -12.55 9.99
CA ILE A 48 14.89 -11.50 9.70
C ILE A 48 14.88 -10.39 10.76
N TYR A 49 13.70 -10.03 11.27
CA TYR A 49 13.50 -8.91 12.18
C TYR A 49 13.11 -9.39 13.57
N GLU A 50 13.52 -8.64 14.58
CA GLU A 50 13.18 -8.95 15.96
C GLU A 50 11.69 -8.70 16.22
N PRO A 51 10.98 -9.57 16.96
CA PRO A 51 9.56 -9.40 17.26
C PRO A 51 9.22 -8.04 17.86
N MET A 52 10.11 -7.48 18.68
CA MET A 52 9.93 -6.16 19.28
C MET A 52 9.94 -5.04 18.23
N VAL A 53 10.78 -5.14 17.19
CA VAL A 53 10.82 -4.16 16.09
C VAL A 53 9.54 -4.27 15.25
N ILE A 54 9.12 -5.49 14.92
CA ILE A 54 7.88 -5.76 14.18
C ILE A 54 6.69 -5.13 14.91
N ALA A 55 6.56 -5.37 16.23
CA ALA A 55 5.48 -4.82 17.03
C ALA A 55 5.50 -3.29 17.05
N LYS A 56 6.66 -2.67 17.29
CA LYS A 56 6.81 -1.19 17.28
C LYS A 56 6.37 -0.61 15.94
N VAL A 57 6.87 -1.15 14.84
CA VAL A 57 6.55 -0.68 13.48
C VAL A 57 5.06 -0.89 13.16
N PHE A 58 4.47 -2.00 13.60
CA PHE A 58 3.04 -2.26 13.42
C PHE A 58 2.19 -1.18 14.09
N PHE A 59 2.48 -0.83 15.35
CA PHE A 59 1.74 0.22 16.05
C PHE A 59 1.93 1.61 15.43
N ILE A 60 3.15 1.94 14.99
CA ILE A 60 3.40 3.19 14.26
C ILE A 60 2.57 3.20 12.98
N THR A 61 2.61 2.11 12.21
CA THR A 61 1.86 1.99 10.96
C THR A 61 0.35 2.10 11.19
N ALA A 62 -0.19 1.38 12.17
CA ALA A 62 -1.60 1.43 12.52
C ALA A 62 -2.05 2.83 12.94
N GLY A 63 -1.23 3.53 13.74
CA GLY A 63 -1.49 4.91 14.12
C GLY A 63 -1.49 5.86 12.92
N THR A 64 -0.44 5.79 12.09
CA THR A 64 -0.31 6.63 10.90
C THR A 64 -1.41 6.35 9.88
N PHE A 65 -1.62 5.08 9.52
CA PHE A 65 -2.65 4.67 8.59
C PHE A 65 -4.04 5.07 9.08
N GLY A 66 -4.37 4.76 10.35
CA GLY A 66 -5.66 5.12 10.94
C GLY A 66 -5.90 6.63 10.93
N ALA A 67 -4.90 7.42 11.29
CA ALA A 67 -4.99 8.88 11.27
C ALA A 67 -5.21 9.43 9.86
N MET A 68 -4.45 8.94 8.86
CA MET A 68 -4.57 9.41 7.48
C MET A 68 -5.84 8.93 6.80
N ALA A 69 -6.26 7.68 7.04
CA ALA A 69 -7.52 7.16 6.53
C ALA A 69 -8.71 7.94 7.12
N PHE A 70 -8.69 8.23 8.41
CA PHE A 70 -9.71 9.07 9.05
C PHE A 70 -9.69 10.51 8.51
N TYR A 71 -8.50 11.09 8.30
CA TYR A 71 -8.36 12.40 7.68
C TYR A 71 -8.97 12.41 6.26
N GLY A 72 -8.62 11.44 5.42
CA GLY A 72 -9.18 11.29 4.07
C GLY A 72 -10.71 11.13 4.07
N TYR A 73 -11.23 10.36 5.02
CA TYR A 73 -12.67 10.15 5.17
C TYR A 73 -13.41 11.42 5.63
N SER A 74 -12.83 12.16 6.58
CA SER A 74 -13.48 13.32 7.22
C SER A 74 -13.26 14.64 6.46
N THR A 75 -12.18 14.75 5.69
CA THR A 75 -11.81 15.99 5.01
C THR A 75 -12.81 16.36 3.92
N LYS A 76 -13.10 17.66 3.84
CA LYS A 76 -13.94 18.26 2.78
C LYS A 76 -13.11 18.78 1.60
N ARG A 77 -11.77 18.83 1.75
CA ARG A 77 -10.87 19.25 0.67
C ARG A 77 -10.78 18.13 -0.37
N ASP A 78 -10.90 18.46 -1.65
CA ASP A 78 -10.72 17.49 -2.72
C ASP A 78 -9.24 17.08 -2.84
N LEU A 79 -8.95 15.80 -2.54
CA LEU A 79 -7.61 15.23 -2.66
C LEU A 79 -7.34 14.68 -4.07
N SER A 80 -8.30 14.73 -5.00
CA SER A 80 -8.18 14.11 -6.33
C SER A 80 -6.95 14.56 -7.10
N SER A 81 -6.60 15.85 -7.04
CA SER A 81 -5.41 16.38 -7.71
C SER A 81 -4.12 15.86 -7.11
N ILE A 82 -4.04 15.78 -5.77
CA ILE A 82 -2.87 15.26 -5.05
C ILE A 82 -2.74 13.76 -5.29
N GLY A 83 -3.84 13.02 -5.25
CA GLY A 83 -3.88 11.58 -5.50
C GLY A 83 -3.32 11.21 -6.88
N LYS A 84 -3.67 11.95 -7.92
CA LYS A 84 -3.10 11.75 -9.28
C LYS A 84 -1.58 11.94 -9.30
N ILE A 85 -1.07 12.97 -8.61
CA ILE A 85 0.37 13.23 -8.52
C ILE A 85 1.07 12.13 -7.74
N LEU A 86 0.50 11.70 -6.61
CA LEU A 86 1.05 10.62 -5.79
C LEU A 86 1.07 9.29 -6.52
N PHE A 87 0.06 9.01 -7.35
CA PHE A 87 0.04 7.83 -8.21
C PHE A 87 1.16 7.86 -9.25
N MET A 88 1.43 9.02 -9.87
CA MET A 88 2.59 9.18 -10.76
C MET A 88 3.92 9.05 -10.00
N ALA A 89 4.00 9.60 -8.78
CA ALA A 89 5.18 9.47 -7.92
C ALA A 89 5.42 8.00 -7.51
N LEU A 90 4.37 7.22 -7.27
CA LEU A 90 4.45 5.78 -7.02
C LEU A 90 5.08 5.05 -8.22
N ILE A 91 4.69 5.39 -9.45
CA ILE A 91 5.33 4.84 -10.66
C ILE A 91 6.82 5.20 -10.70
N GLY A 92 7.17 6.45 -10.38
CA GLY A 92 8.56 6.89 -10.27
C GLY A 92 9.37 6.11 -9.22
N LEU A 93 8.77 5.87 -8.05
CA LEU A 93 9.37 5.07 -6.97
C LEU A 93 9.65 3.62 -7.42
N ILE A 94 8.73 3.04 -8.21
CA ILE A 94 8.89 1.70 -8.77
C ILE A 94 10.06 1.65 -9.74
N ILE A 95 10.15 2.62 -10.65
CA ILE A 95 11.28 2.69 -11.59
C ILE A 95 12.60 2.85 -10.81
N ALA A 96 12.62 3.72 -9.80
CA ALA A 96 13.81 3.97 -9.00
C ALA A 96 14.24 2.75 -8.18
N THR A 97 13.30 1.96 -7.64
CA THR A 97 13.60 0.70 -6.95
C THR A 97 14.13 -0.37 -7.91
N VAL A 98 13.60 -0.47 -9.13
CA VAL A 98 14.14 -1.36 -10.17
C VAL A 98 15.57 -0.95 -10.54
N VAL A 99 15.83 0.34 -10.73
CA VAL A 99 17.18 0.84 -11.00
C VAL A 99 18.13 0.57 -9.83
N ASN A 100 17.68 0.75 -8.58
CA ASN A 100 18.53 0.48 -7.41
C ASN A 100 18.93 -0.99 -7.31
N MET A 101 18.13 -1.91 -7.85
CA MET A 101 18.47 -3.34 -7.86
C MET A 101 19.78 -3.63 -8.60
N PHE A 102 20.07 -2.86 -9.65
CA PHE A 102 21.31 -2.98 -10.41
C PHE A 102 22.46 -2.23 -9.74
N LEU A 103 22.16 -1.10 -9.09
CA LEU A 103 23.15 -0.28 -8.37
C LEU A 103 23.56 -0.88 -7.02
N LYS A 104 22.66 -1.64 -6.38
CA LYS A 104 22.80 -2.24 -5.05
C LYS A 104 23.27 -1.24 -3.99
N SER A 105 22.77 0.01 -4.03
CA SER A 105 23.19 1.07 -3.13
C SER A 105 22.35 1.08 -1.84
N PRO A 106 22.94 0.81 -0.66
CA PRO A 106 22.21 0.82 0.61
C PRO A 106 21.67 2.21 0.96
N GLY A 107 22.41 3.28 0.66
CA GLY A 107 21.97 4.66 0.93
C GLY A 107 20.77 5.06 0.06
N PHE A 108 20.72 4.59 -1.18
CA PHE A 108 19.59 4.85 -2.06
C PHE A 108 18.34 4.06 -1.62
N ASP A 109 18.49 2.86 -1.07
CA ASP A 109 17.38 2.09 -0.48
C ASP A 109 16.70 2.83 0.69
N TYR A 110 17.45 3.50 1.56
CA TYR A 110 16.88 4.30 2.63
C TYR A 110 16.08 5.49 2.10
N ILE A 111 16.63 6.22 1.12
CA ILE A 111 15.95 7.36 0.48
C ILE A 111 14.62 6.90 -0.14
N LEU A 112 14.64 5.80 -0.89
CA LEU A 112 13.44 5.22 -1.48
C LEU A 112 12.42 4.82 -0.42
N SER A 113 12.87 4.35 0.75
CA SER A 113 11.98 3.99 1.85
C SER A 113 11.26 5.19 2.45
N TYR A 114 11.96 6.29 2.71
CA TYR A 114 11.35 7.52 3.21
C TYR A 114 10.37 8.13 2.21
N ILE A 115 10.73 8.15 0.93
CA ILE A 115 9.84 8.61 -0.15
C ILE A 115 8.60 7.70 -0.23
N GLY A 116 8.80 6.38 -0.14
CA GLY A 116 7.72 5.40 -0.09
C GLY A 116 6.73 5.70 1.03
N VAL A 117 7.21 5.88 2.28
CA VAL A 117 6.35 6.26 3.42
C VAL A 117 5.55 7.52 3.10
N ALA A 118 6.18 8.59 2.60
CA ALA A 118 5.49 9.84 2.30
C ALA A 118 4.39 9.67 1.22
N ILE A 119 4.67 8.89 0.17
CA ILE A 119 3.72 8.59 -0.90
C ILE A 119 2.53 7.79 -0.35
N PHE A 120 2.78 6.71 0.38
CA PHE A 120 1.72 5.83 0.89
C PHE A 120 0.85 6.50 1.96
N ILE A 121 1.41 7.38 2.79
CA ILE A 121 0.64 8.24 3.72
C ILE A 121 -0.35 9.11 2.94
N GLY A 122 0.09 9.72 1.85
CA GLY A 122 -0.77 10.56 1.01
C GLY A 122 -1.81 9.76 0.23
N LEU A 123 -1.43 8.61 -0.33
CA LEU A 123 -2.33 7.71 -1.05
C LEU A 123 -3.42 7.18 -0.13
N THR A 124 -3.09 6.75 1.10
CA THR A 124 -4.06 6.29 2.10
C THR A 124 -5.19 7.32 2.32
N ALA A 125 -4.83 8.60 2.46
CA ALA A 125 -5.82 9.67 2.63
C ALA A 125 -6.68 9.86 1.38
N TRP A 126 -6.06 9.84 0.20
CA TRP A 126 -6.79 9.98 -1.06
C TRP A 126 -7.72 8.79 -1.34
N ASP A 127 -7.25 7.56 -1.14
CA ASP A 127 -8.03 6.35 -1.38
C ASP A 127 -9.20 6.24 -0.39
N SER A 128 -9.00 6.59 0.88
CA SER A 128 -10.10 6.69 1.85
C SER A 128 -11.18 7.68 1.41
N GLN A 129 -10.78 8.86 0.91
CA GLN A 129 -11.73 9.85 0.38
C GLN A 129 -12.45 9.33 -0.88
N LYS A 130 -11.70 8.73 -1.80
CA LYS A 130 -12.21 8.20 -3.06
C LYS A 130 -13.24 7.10 -2.82
N ILE A 131 -12.97 6.17 -1.90
CA ILE A 131 -13.90 5.09 -1.53
C ILE A 131 -15.19 5.66 -0.96
N LYS A 132 -15.10 6.64 -0.05
CA LYS A 132 -16.27 7.34 0.48
C LYS A 132 -17.10 7.97 -0.64
N GLN A 133 -16.47 8.70 -1.57
CA GLN A 133 -17.17 9.35 -2.68
C GLN A 133 -17.85 8.32 -3.61
N MET A 134 -17.15 7.23 -3.95
CA MET A 134 -17.71 6.17 -4.79
C MET A 134 -18.91 5.48 -4.14
N LEU A 135 -18.88 5.26 -2.83
CA LEU A 135 -20.01 4.69 -2.08
C LEU A 135 -21.20 5.66 -2.00
N LEU A 136 -20.95 6.96 -1.82
CA LEU A 136 -22.02 7.98 -1.80
C LEU A 136 -22.73 8.13 -3.16
N MET A 137 -22.07 7.79 -4.27
CA MET A 137 -22.64 7.82 -5.62
C MET A 137 -23.48 6.59 -5.96
N GLN A 138 -23.53 5.57 -5.09
CA GLN A 138 -24.38 4.40 -5.25
C GLN A 138 -25.43 4.33 -4.12
N PRO A 139 -26.60 4.95 -4.30
CA PRO A 139 -27.65 5.00 -3.27
C PRO A 139 -28.34 3.65 -3.04
N ASP A 140 -28.27 2.73 -4.00
CA ASP A 140 -28.80 1.38 -3.86
C ASP A 140 -27.71 0.44 -3.33
N MET A 141 -28.05 -0.44 -2.37
CA MET A 141 -27.26 -1.62 -1.98
C MET A 141 -27.20 -2.67 -3.11
N SER A 142 -26.98 -2.22 -4.34
CA SER A 142 -26.76 -3.06 -5.49
C SER A 142 -25.48 -3.87 -5.33
N GLU A 143 -25.37 -4.93 -6.11
CA GLU A 143 -24.14 -5.75 -6.25
C GLU A 143 -22.91 -4.87 -6.58
N GLY A 144 -23.13 -3.72 -7.23
CA GLY A 144 -22.10 -2.71 -7.50
C GLY A 144 -21.53 -2.06 -6.24
N ALA A 145 -22.33 -1.83 -5.21
CA ALA A 145 -21.89 -1.13 -4.00
C ALA A 145 -21.04 -2.05 -3.13
N GLN A 146 -21.44 -3.33 -3.03
CA GLN A 146 -20.62 -4.38 -2.41
C GLN A 146 -19.30 -4.58 -3.16
N LYS A 147 -19.32 -4.55 -4.51
CA LYS A 147 -18.10 -4.60 -5.32
C LYS A 147 -17.15 -3.45 -4.99
N LEU A 148 -17.67 -2.23 -4.94
CA LEU A 148 -16.86 -1.04 -4.64
C LEU A 148 -16.32 -1.06 -3.22
N ALA A 149 -17.11 -1.48 -2.23
CA ALA A 149 -16.65 -1.61 -0.85
C ALA A 149 -15.51 -2.63 -0.73
N LEU A 150 -15.62 -3.77 -1.41
CA LEU A 150 -14.60 -4.83 -1.41
C LEU A 150 -13.32 -4.39 -2.14
N LEU A 151 -13.44 -3.72 -3.29
CA LEU A 151 -12.28 -3.16 -3.99
C LEU A 151 -11.63 -2.02 -3.20
N GLY A 152 -12.44 -1.21 -2.51
CA GLY A 152 -11.94 -0.14 -1.65
C GLY A 152 -11.15 -0.66 -0.45
N SER A 153 -11.68 -1.67 0.24
CA SER A 153 -10.97 -2.28 1.37
C SER A 153 -9.68 -2.97 0.92
N LEU A 154 -9.65 -3.55 -0.29
CA LEU A 154 -8.44 -4.09 -0.89
C LEU A 154 -7.37 -3.02 -1.09
N THR A 155 -7.72 -1.88 -1.70
CA THR A 155 -6.78 -0.78 -1.90
C THR A 155 -6.21 -0.29 -0.57
N LEU A 156 -7.08 -0.09 0.44
CA LEU A 156 -6.66 0.33 1.77
C LEU A 156 -5.76 -0.71 2.49
N TYR A 157 -6.01 -2.01 2.28
CA TYR A 157 -5.14 -3.07 2.79
C TYR A 157 -3.75 -3.01 2.15
N LEU A 158 -3.66 -2.77 0.83
CA LEU A 158 -2.39 -2.61 0.14
C LEU A 158 -1.60 -1.42 0.67
N ASP A 159 -2.26 -0.29 0.89
CA ASP A 159 -1.60 0.90 1.44
C ASP A 159 -1.03 0.64 2.84
N PHE A 160 -1.79 -0.07 3.68
CA PHE A 160 -1.35 -0.45 5.02
C PHE A 160 -0.09 -1.33 4.98
N ILE A 161 -0.11 -2.40 4.17
CA ILE A 161 1.01 -3.35 4.07
C ILE A 161 2.26 -2.66 3.51
N ASN A 162 2.12 -1.86 2.45
CA ASN A 162 3.26 -1.14 1.89
C ASN A 162 3.85 -0.14 2.88
N LEU A 163 3.00 0.64 3.56
CA LEU A 163 3.45 1.55 4.61
C LEU A 163 4.19 0.81 5.73
N PHE A 164 3.63 -0.33 6.18
CA PHE A 164 4.25 -1.18 7.19
C PHE A 164 5.66 -1.62 6.78
N LEU A 165 5.83 -2.09 5.55
CA LEU A 165 7.10 -2.62 5.07
C LEU A 165 8.15 -1.54 4.85
N TYR A 166 7.76 -0.37 4.35
CA TYR A 166 8.70 0.75 4.25
C TYR A 166 9.16 1.23 5.63
N LEU A 167 8.24 1.33 6.60
CA LEU A 167 8.60 1.65 7.97
C LEU A 167 9.47 0.54 8.59
N LEU A 168 9.15 -0.74 8.33
CA LEU A 168 9.92 -1.87 8.83
C LEU A 168 11.34 -1.86 8.28
N ARG A 169 11.53 -1.46 7.02
CA ARG A 169 12.85 -1.28 6.44
C ARG A 169 13.63 -0.17 7.13
N ILE A 170 13.01 0.98 7.36
CA ILE A 170 13.65 2.12 8.04
C ILE A 170 14.06 1.75 9.47
N PHE A 171 13.16 1.17 10.24
CA PHE A 171 13.39 0.87 11.66
C PHE A 171 14.14 -0.44 11.90
N GLY A 172 14.04 -1.39 10.97
CA GLY A 172 14.69 -2.70 11.09
C GLY A 172 16.10 -2.75 10.52
N SER A 173 16.48 -1.80 9.65
CA SER A 173 17.84 -1.73 9.09
C SER A 173 18.84 -0.98 9.97
N ASN A 174 18.39 -0.37 11.08
CA ASN A 174 19.25 0.28 12.09
C ASN A 174 19.95 -0.71 13.06
N ARG A 175 20.23 -1.95 12.63
CA ARG A 175 21.06 -2.90 13.37
C ARG A 175 22.40 -3.04 12.64
N ASP A 176 23.22 -2.02 12.80
CA ASP A 176 24.68 -2.21 12.86
C ASP A 176 25.09 -2.17 14.34
#